data_AF-A0A822G120-F1
#
_entry.id   AF-A0A822G120-F1
#
_cell.length_a   1.000
_cell.length_b   1.000
_cell.length_c   1.000
_cell.angle_alpha   90.00
_cell.angle_beta   90.00
_cell.angle_gamma   90.00
#
_symmetry.space_group_name_H-M   'P 1'
#
loop_
_entity.id
_entity.type
_entity.pdbx_description
1 polymer ?
#
loop_
_entity_poly.entity_id
_entity_poly.type
_entity_poly.pdbx_seq_one_letter_code
_entity_poly.pdbx_strand_id
1 'polypeptide(L)' 'STTTTTSAPPMLITTPLCSTASWNQTMSIIAGSTSSAGSTSTLLYNPYDIDYDGYANLYVVDYTNHRIQRFQLG' A
#
# COMPACT_ATOMS: atom_id res chain seq x y z
N SER A 1 38.25 -44.23 29.19
CA SER A 1 37.32 -43.23 29.72
C SER A 1 37.38 -42.00 28.84
N THR A 2 36.30 -41.71 28.13
CA THR A 2 36.25 -40.74 27.02
C THR A 2 35.54 -39.48 27.50
N THR A 3 36.21 -38.33 27.42
CA THR A 3 35.66 -37.00 27.75
C THR A 3 34.68 -36.55 26.66
N THR A 4 33.48 -36.17 27.06
CA THR A 4 32.48 -35.53 26.18
C THR A 4 32.36 -34.07 26.57
N THR A 5 32.90 -33.17 25.74
CA THR A 5 32.60 -31.74 25.80
C THR A 5 31.55 -31.43 24.75
N THR A 6 30.32 -31.12 25.19
CA THR A 6 29.23 -30.63 24.35
C THR A 6 29.49 -29.17 23.99
N SER A 7 29.99 -28.92 22.77
CA SER A 7 29.99 -27.59 22.17
C SER A 7 28.59 -27.26 21.66
N ALA A 8 27.90 -26.32 22.30
CA ALA A 8 26.69 -25.73 21.73
C ALA A 8 27.06 -24.96 20.44
N PRO A 9 26.26 -25.05 19.36
CA PRO A 9 26.55 -24.36 18.11
C PRO A 9 26.40 -22.83 18.28
N PRO A 10 27.16 -22.01 17.52
CA PRO A 10 27.05 -20.56 17.59
C PRO A 10 25.65 -20.11 17.15
N MET A 11 25.00 -19.29 17.97
CA MET A 11 23.73 -18.62 17.66
C MET A 11 23.97 -17.67 16.48
N LEU A 12 23.59 -18.07 15.27
CA LEU A 12 23.67 -17.22 14.08
C LEU A 12 22.55 -16.17 14.15
N ILE A 13 22.92 -14.91 14.43
CA ILE A 13 22.05 -13.75 14.26
C ILE A 13 21.89 -13.53 12.74
N THR A 14 20.85 -14.14 12.15
CA THR A 14 20.45 -13.86 10.76
C THR A 14 19.13 -13.11 10.79
N THR A 15 19.16 -11.81 11.09
CA THR A 15 18.10 -10.94 10.57
C THR A 15 18.45 -10.68 9.12
N PRO A 16 17.76 -11.26 8.11
CA PRO A 16 17.95 -10.75 6.76
C PRO A 16 17.50 -9.29 6.76
N LEU A 17 18.44 -8.41 6.45
CA LEU A 17 18.18 -7.07 5.92
C LEU A 17 17.11 -7.25 4.84
N CYS A 18 15.86 -6.81 5.09
CA CYS A 18 14.78 -6.65 4.10
C CYS A 18 15.02 -7.46 2.81
N SER A 19 14.80 -8.78 2.83
CA SER A 19 15.19 -9.63 1.71
C SER A 19 14.31 -9.32 0.49
N THR A 20 14.89 -8.53 -0.43
CA THR A 20 14.42 -8.24 -1.79
C THR A 20 12.91 -8.00 -1.88
N ALA A 21 12.47 -6.81 -1.51
CA ALA A 21 11.19 -6.31 -2.00
C ALA A 21 11.21 -6.38 -3.54
N SER A 22 10.48 -7.36 -4.10
CA SER A 22 10.18 -7.41 -5.52
C SER A 22 9.18 -6.29 -5.80
N TRP A 23 9.69 -5.13 -6.21
CA TRP A 23 8.85 -3.98 -6.60
C TRP A 23 8.23 -4.23 -7.97
N ASN A 24 7.39 -5.26 -8.13
CA ASN A 24 6.50 -5.35 -9.29
C ASN A 24 5.35 -4.36 -9.12
N GLN A 25 5.66 -3.06 -9.15
CA GLN A 25 4.66 -2.01 -9.00
C GLN A 25 4.07 -1.69 -10.37
N THR A 26 2.89 -2.23 -10.65
CA THR A 26 2.06 -1.73 -11.75
C THR A 26 1.38 -0.46 -11.28
N MET A 27 1.73 0.69 -11.89
CA MET A 27 1.05 1.95 -11.61
C MET A 27 -0.35 1.89 -12.23
N SER A 28 -1.39 2.13 -11.41
CA SER A 28 -2.78 2.21 -11.86
C SER A 28 -3.27 3.66 -11.75
N ILE A 29 -3.92 4.16 -12.80
CA ILE A 29 -4.61 5.46 -12.76
C ILE A 29 -6.01 5.22 -12.20
N ILE A 30 -6.31 5.82 -11.05
CA ILE A 30 -7.53 5.52 -10.29
C ILE A 30 -8.67 6.50 -10.63
N ALA A 31 -8.34 7.74 -11.03
CA ALA A 31 -9.30 8.72 -11.53
C ALA A 31 -8.72 9.48 -12.73
N GLY A 32 -9.56 9.72 -13.74
CA GLY A 32 -9.14 10.16 -15.08
C GLY A 32 -9.09 11.67 -15.27
N SER A 33 -9.70 12.47 -14.39
CA SER A 33 -9.67 13.94 -14.45
C SER A 33 -10.00 14.57 -13.10
N THR A 34 -9.27 15.63 -12.69
CA THR A 34 -9.43 16.33 -11.40
C THR A 34 -9.99 17.75 -11.51
N SER A 35 -10.26 18.19 -12.73
CA SER A 35 -10.64 19.56 -13.07
C SER A 35 -12.07 19.68 -13.63
N SER A 36 -12.86 18.61 -13.55
CA SER A 36 -14.20 18.55 -14.13
C SER A 36 -15.22 18.10 -13.08
N ALA A 37 -16.20 18.96 -12.81
CA ALA A 37 -17.37 18.59 -12.03
C ALA A 37 -18.16 17.49 -12.76
N GLY A 38 -18.73 16.55 -12.00
CA GLY A 38 -19.46 15.44 -12.59
C GLY A 38 -19.85 14.38 -11.57
N SER A 39 -20.81 13.54 -11.96
CA SER A 39 -21.30 12.44 -11.13
C SER A 39 -20.58 11.12 -11.35
N THR A 40 -19.87 10.95 -12.46
CA THR A 40 -19.11 9.73 -12.74
C THR A 40 -17.94 9.58 -11.78
N SER A 41 -17.54 8.34 -11.48
CA SER A 41 -16.51 8.07 -10.48
C SER A 41 -15.11 8.52 -10.88
N THR A 42 -14.86 8.65 -12.19
CA THR A 42 -13.58 9.05 -12.76
C THR A 42 -13.37 10.56 -12.86
N LEU A 43 -14.41 11.36 -12.60
CA LEU A 43 -14.38 12.82 -12.60
C LEU A 43 -14.32 13.35 -11.16
N LEU A 44 -13.14 13.76 -10.73
CA LEU A 44 -12.94 14.47 -9.47
C LEU A 44 -12.96 15.98 -9.73
N TYR A 45 -13.36 16.76 -8.72
CA TYR A 45 -13.37 18.20 -8.80
C TYR A 45 -12.81 18.83 -7.52
N ASN A 46 -11.57 19.30 -7.63
CA ASN A 46 -10.77 19.84 -6.52
C ASN A 46 -10.69 18.87 -5.33
N PRO A 47 -10.19 17.63 -5.52
CA PRO A 47 -10.03 16.69 -4.41
C PRO A 47 -9.05 17.25 -3.37
N TYR A 48 -9.37 17.08 -2.09
CA TYR A 48 -8.60 17.68 -1.00
C TYR A 48 -7.61 16.70 -0.37
N ASP A 49 -7.98 15.42 -0.26
CA ASP A 49 -7.16 14.42 0.42
C ASP A 49 -7.47 12.99 -0.07
N ILE A 50 -6.56 12.06 0.23
CA ILE A 50 -6.69 10.62 -0.05
C ILE A 50 -6.23 9.77 1.14
N ASP A 51 -6.90 8.63 1.37
CA ASP A 51 -6.49 7.65 2.39
C ASP A 51 -6.73 6.21 1.90
N TYR A 52 -6.04 5.23 2.48
CA TYR A 52 -6.16 3.81 2.13
C TYR A 52 -6.46 2.95 3.34
N ASP A 53 -7.30 1.93 3.16
CA ASP A 53 -7.54 0.92 4.21
C ASP A 53 -6.70 -0.35 3.99
N GLY A 54 -6.67 -1.21 5.02
CA GLY A 54 -5.97 -2.50 4.97
C GLY A 54 -6.58 -3.51 4.00
N TYR A 55 -7.68 -3.18 3.33
CA TYR A 55 -8.37 -4.00 2.32
C TYR A 55 -8.14 -3.48 0.90
N ALA A 56 -7.14 -2.61 0.70
CA ALA A 56 -6.81 -2.02 -0.59
C ALA A 56 -7.93 -1.17 -1.20
N ASN A 57 -8.77 -0.55 -0.37
CA ASN A 57 -9.65 0.52 -0.84
C ASN A 57 -8.95 1.87 -0.67
N LEU A 58 -8.96 2.66 -1.74
CA LEU A 58 -8.56 4.08 -1.74
C LEU A 58 -9.80 4.96 -1.58
N TYR A 59 -9.77 5.87 -0.63
CA TYR A 59 -10.78 6.87 -0.39
C TYR A 59 -10.27 8.24 -0.85
N VAL A 60 -11.12 8.99 -1.55
CA VAL A 60 -10.80 10.33 -2.05
C VAL A 60 -11.85 11.31 -1.57
N VAL A 61 -11.39 12.40 -0.96
CA VAL A 61 -12.24 13.54 -0.55
C VAL A 61 -12.43 14.46 -1.76
N ASP A 62 -13.51 14.26 -2.50
CA ASP A 62 -13.83 15.03 -3.71
C ASP A 62 -14.62 16.30 -3.33
N TYR A 63 -13.87 17.29 -2.84
CA TYR A 63 -14.39 18.42 -2.06
C TYR A 63 -15.45 19.23 -2.80
N THR A 64 -15.20 19.68 -4.03
CA THR A 64 -16.15 20.56 -4.73
C THR A 64 -17.34 19.79 -5.29
N ASN A 65 -17.23 18.48 -5.48
CA ASN A 65 -18.39 17.61 -5.75
C ASN A 65 -19.15 17.21 -4.46
N HIS A 66 -18.71 17.65 -3.29
CA HIS A 66 -19.32 17.36 -1.97
C HIS A 66 -19.51 15.85 -1.71
N ARG A 67 -18.52 15.02 -2.06
CA ARG A 67 -18.61 13.57 -1.88
C ARG A 67 -17.30 12.94 -1.42
N ILE A 68 -17.40 11.73 -0.88
CA ILE A 68 -16.27 10.82 -0.65
C ILE A 68 -16.39 9.66 -1.64
N GLN A 69 -15.34 9.37 -2.38
CA GLN A 69 -15.32 8.27 -3.34
C GLN A 69 -14.41 7.14 -2.86
N ARG A 70 -14.83 5.89 -3.08
CA ARG A 70 -14.04 4.69 -2.77
C ARG A 70 -13.69 3.95 -4.05
N PHE A 71 -12.42 3.64 -4.22
CA PHE A 71 -11.88 2.86 -5.33
C PHE A 71 -11.27 1.58 -4.78
N GLN A 72 -11.72 0.43 -5.26
CA GLN A 72 -11.15 -0.85 -4.87
C GLN A 72 -10.00 -1.19 -5.80
N LEU A 73 -8.81 -1.36 -5.25
CA LEU A 73 -7.62 -1.81 -5.96
C LEU A 73 -7.53 -3.32 -5.77
N GLY A 74 -7.92 -4.06 -6.80
CA GLY A 74 -7.91 -5.53 -6.81
C GLY A 74 -6.51 -6.12 -6.84
#